data_AF-A0A6J4TH72-F1
#
_entry.id   AF-A0A6J4TH72-F1
#
_cell.length_a   1.000
_cell.length_b   1.000
_cell.length_c   1.000
_cell.angle_alpha   90.00
_cell.angle_beta   90.00
_cell.angle_gamma   90.00
#
_symmetry.space_group_name_H-M   'P 1'
#
loop_
_entity.id
_entity.type
_entity.pdbx_description
1 polymer ?
#
loop_
_entity_poly.entity_id
_entity_poly.type
_entity_poly.pdbx_seq_one_letter_code
_entity_poly.pdbx_strand_id
1 'polypeptide(L)'
;WSMGSTSRRGVMEGTDRPGLTVAGQPAAAHRELLLRAYAAYNRQDAEGLLALVGDDVDWPDGGAGRLHGKEEVRAYWTEQWSRTRTHDEPVAFGEDR
;
A
#
# COMPACT_ATOMS: atom_id res chain seq x y z
N TRP A 1 -1.60 11.55 -10.87
CA TRP A 1 -1.45 11.86 -12.30
C TRP A 1 -2.74 11.48 -13.00
N SER A 2 -3.25 12.30 -13.93
CA SER A 2 -4.52 12.06 -14.63
C SER A 2 -4.28 11.73 -16.10
N MET A 3 -4.88 10.67 -16.61
CA MET A 3 -5.04 10.47 -18.05
C MET A 3 -6.17 9.46 -18.36
N GLY A 4 -7.15 9.91 -19.18
CA GLY A 4 -7.79 9.09 -20.21
C GLY A 4 -9.02 8.23 -19.85
N SER A 5 -10.22 8.81 -19.89
CA SER A 5 -11.46 8.05 -20.10
C SER A 5 -11.56 7.54 -21.54
N THR A 6 -11.90 6.26 -21.74
CA THR A 6 -12.65 5.79 -22.91
C THR A 6 -13.55 4.64 -22.51
N SER A 7 -14.85 4.87 -22.65
CA SER A 7 -15.92 3.91 -22.40
C SER A 7 -16.14 3.04 -23.63
N ARG A 8 -16.35 1.73 -23.45
CA ARG A 8 -17.04 0.89 -24.43
C ARG A 8 -17.87 -0.18 -23.72
N ARG A 9 -19.20 -0.02 -23.78
CA ARG A 9 -20.18 -1.02 -23.35
C ARG A 9 -20.28 -2.14 -24.38
N GLY A 10 -20.22 -3.38 -23.91
CA GLY A 10 -20.71 -4.57 -24.62
C GLY A 10 -21.41 -5.46 -23.59
N VAL A 11 -22.67 -5.82 -23.85
CA VAL A 11 -23.49 -6.73 -23.05
C VAL A 11 -23.72 -8.00 -23.87
N MET A 12 -23.70 -9.19 -23.23
CA MET A 12 -24.70 -10.28 -23.33
C MET A 12 -24.16 -11.60 -22.73
N GLU A 13 -24.81 -11.99 -21.63
CA GLU A 13 -25.18 -13.32 -21.11
C GLU A 13 -24.27 -14.58 -21.23
N GLY A 14 -24.03 -15.18 -20.05
CA GLY A 14 -24.68 -16.45 -19.73
C GLY A 14 -23.82 -17.72 -19.80
N THR A 15 -23.12 -18.06 -18.71
CA THR A 15 -23.07 -19.45 -18.22
C THR A 15 -22.86 -19.47 -16.71
N ASP A 16 -23.89 -19.93 -16.01
CA ASP A 16 -23.88 -20.27 -14.59
C ASP A 16 -22.85 -21.39 -14.36
N ARG A 17 -21.84 -21.12 -13.52
CA ARG A 17 -20.95 -22.13 -12.96
C ARG A 17 -20.93 -21.94 -11.45
N PRO A 18 -21.44 -22.90 -10.66
CA PRO A 18 -21.33 -22.83 -9.22
C PRO A 18 -19.94 -23.27 -8.79
N GLY A 19 -19.28 -22.41 -8.01
CA GLY A 19 -18.14 -22.79 -7.18
C GLY A 19 -16.82 -22.12 -7.55
N LEU A 20 -16.46 -21.06 -6.83
CA LEU A 20 -15.28 -21.09 -5.97
C LEU A 20 -15.29 -19.88 -5.02
N THR A 21 -15.36 -20.20 -3.72
CA THR A 21 -14.70 -19.57 -2.58
C THR A 21 -14.68 -18.04 -2.49
N VAL A 22 -15.27 -17.52 -1.41
CA VAL A 22 -14.96 -16.20 -0.84
C VAL A 22 -13.47 -16.20 -0.43
N ALA A 23 -12.59 -15.94 -1.39
CA ALA A 23 -11.34 -15.26 -1.10
C ALA A 23 -11.73 -13.80 -0.93
N GLY A 24 -11.56 -13.24 0.27
CA GLY A 24 -11.74 -11.80 0.49
C GLY A 24 -11.05 -11.03 -0.62
N GLN A 25 -11.76 -10.11 -1.27
CA GLN A 25 -11.28 -9.53 -2.53
C GLN A 25 -9.89 -8.90 -2.33
N PRO A 26 -8.94 -9.14 -3.26
CA PRO A 26 -7.55 -8.68 -3.13
C PRO A 26 -7.48 -7.16 -2.92
N ALA A 27 -8.39 -6.40 -3.53
CA ALA A 27 -8.52 -4.95 -3.32
C ALA A 27 -8.87 -4.57 -1.86
N ALA A 28 -9.76 -5.31 -1.22
CA ALA A 28 -10.14 -5.06 0.18
C ALA A 28 -8.99 -5.41 1.14
N ALA A 29 -8.27 -6.52 0.88
CA ALA A 29 -7.09 -6.88 1.65
C ALA A 29 -5.94 -5.88 1.48
N HIS A 30 -5.74 -5.37 0.25
CA HIS A 30 -4.73 -4.36 -0.05
C HIS A 30 -5.08 -3.01 0.61
N ARG A 31 -6.36 -2.62 0.58
CA ARG A 31 -6.85 -1.42 1.29
C ARG A 31 -6.58 -1.50 2.79
N GLU A 32 -6.87 -2.64 3.41
CA GLU A 32 -6.63 -2.85 4.85
C GLU A 32 -5.13 -2.84 5.19
N LEU A 33 -4.28 -3.40 4.33
CA LEU A 33 -2.84 -3.33 4.48
C LEU A 33 -2.35 -1.87 4.47
N LEU A 34 -2.83 -1.07 3.50
CA LEU A 34 -2.46 0.33 3.39
C LEU A 34 -2.94 1.15 4.59
N LEU A 35 -4.19 0.97 5.04
CA LEU A 35 -4.70 1.68 6.22
C LEU A 35 -3.86 1.40 7.47
N ARG A 36 -3.45 0.13 7.68
CA ARG A 36 -2.57 -0.23 8.79
C ARG A 36 -1.18 0.38 8.66
N ALA A 37 -0.63 0.44 7.45
CA ALA A 37 0.67 1.07 7.20
C ALA A 37 0.63 2.58 7.51
N TYR A 38 -0.39 3.30 7.04
CA TYR A 38 -0.57 4.72 7.34
C TYR A 38 -0.81 4.97 8.83
N ALA A 39 -1.57 4.11 9.52
CA ALA A 39 -1.77 4.23 10.96
C ALA A 39 -0.46 4.04 11.76
N ALA A 40 0.37 3.06 11.38
CA ALA A 40 1.69 2.87 11.97
C ALA A 40 2.61 4.07 11.69
N TYR A 41 2.62 4.54 10.45
CA TYR A 41 3.39 5.71 10.01
C TYR A 41 3.03 6.98 10.82
N ASN A 42 1.74 7.31 10.91
CA ASN A 42 1.24 8.50 11.61
C ASN A 42 1.54 8.48 13.12
N ARG A 43 1.65 7.28 13.69
CA ARG A 43 2.04 7.07 15.09
C ARG A 43 3.55 7.04 15.31
N GLN A 44 4.35 7.15 14.24
CA GLN A 44 5.80 6.99 14.26
C GLN A 44 6.23 5.62 14.81
N ASP A 45 5.45 4.58 14.48
CA ASP A 45 5.64 3.21 14.94
C ASP A 45 6.44 2.40 13.91
N ALA A 46 7.77 2.42 14.06
CA ALA A 46 8.68 1.74 13.14
C ALA A 46 8.43 0.23 13.10
N GLU A 47 8.26 -0.41 14.27
CA GLU A 47 8.04 -1.87 14.33
C GLU A 47 6.70 -2.26 13.73
N GLY A 48 5.65 -1.48 14.01
CA GLY A 48 4.33 -1.68 13.41
C GLY A 48 4.37 -1.56 11.88
N LEU A 49 5.15 -0.61 11.34
CA LEU A 49 5.33 -0.47 9.90
C LEU A 49 6.14 -1.63 9.30
N LEU A 50 7.24 -2.01 9.95
CA LEU A 50 8.14 -3.07 9.47
C LEU A 50 7.51 -4.46 9.52
N ALA A 51 6.52 -4.68 10.39
CA ALA A 51 5.74 -5.92 10.42
C ALA A 51 4.87 -6.11 9.16
N LEU A 52 4.61 -5.04 8.41
CA LEU A 52 3.75 -5.06 7.22
C LEU A 52 4.54 -5.21 5.90
N VAL A 53 5.87 -5.14 5.95
CA VAL A 53 6.74 -5.29 4.78
C VAL A 53 7.52 -6.60 4.84
N GLY A 54 7.92 -7.12 3.67
CA GLY A 54 8.78 -8.29 3.56
C GLY A 54 10.18 -8.05 4.14
N ASP A 55 10.89 -9.12 4.50
CA ASP A 55 12.26 -9.02 5.03
C ASP A 55 13.24 -8.47 3.99
N ASP A 56 13.06 -8.83 2.72
CA ASP A 56 13.81 -8.32 1.56
C ASP A 56 13.21 -7.03 0.97
N VAL A 57 12.62 -6.18 1.83
CA VAL A 57 12.03 -4.92 1.38
C VAL A 57 13.07 -4.09 0.63
N ASP A 58 12.67 -3.54 -0.50
CA ASP A 58 13.48 -2.60 -1.26
C ASP A 58 12.65 -1.33 -1.48
N TRP A 59 12.97 -0.31 -0.68
CA TRP A 59 12.19 0.92 -0.58
C TRP A 59 12.88 2.06 -1.36
N PRO A 60 12.18 2.75 -2.27
CA PRO A 60 12.73 3.92 -2.96
C PRO A 60 12.84 5.10 -1.99
N ASP A 61 14.05 5.53 -1.65
CA ASP A 61 14.24 6.79 -0.94
C ASP A 61 14.29 7.95 -1.94
N GLY A 62 13.50 9.00 -1.68
CA GLY A 62 13.30 10.14 -2.58
C GLY A 62 14.52 11.05 -2.76
N GLY A 63 15.68 10.72 -2.19
CA GLY A 63 16.90 11.54 -2.30
C GLY A 63 18.24 10.81 -2.15
N ALA A 64 18.32 9.67 -1.43
CA ALA A 64 19.59 8.97 -1.15
C ALA A 64 19.76 7.61 -1.86
N GLY A 65 18.76 7.15 -2.63
CA GLY A 65 18.84 5.89 -3.39
C GLY A 65 17.75 4.89 -3.02
N ARG A 66 18.13 3.64 -2.72
CA ARG A 66 17.22 2.56 -2.31
C ARG A 66 17.64 2.05 -0.94
N LEU A 67 16.67 1.77 -0.08
CA LEU A 67 16.87 1.18 1.24
C LEU A 67 16.59 -0.32 1.13
N HIS A 68 17.56 -1.13 1.52
CA HIS A 68 17.51 -2.57 1.42
C HIS A 68 17.34 -3.21 2.80
N GLY A 69 16.28 -4.00 2.94
CA GLY A 69 15.96 -4.73 4.15
C GLY A 69 15.36 -3.85 5.26
N LYS A 70 14.80 -4.53 6.26
CA LYS A 70 14.07 -3.88 7.36
C LYS A 70 14.94 -2.97 8.22
N GLU A 71 16.23 -3.26 8.35
CA GLU A 71 17.15 -2.47 9.18
C GLU A 71 17.39 -1.08 8.60
N GLU A 72 17.66 -0.98 7.30
CA GLU A 72 17.85 0.33 6.64
C GLU A 72 16.56 1.15 6.65
N VAL A 73 15.41 0.51 6.40
CA VAL A 73 14.10 1.16 6.48
C VAL A 73 13.79 1.67 7.90
N ARG A 74 14.13 0.88 8.94
CA ARG A 74 13.98 1.30 10.34
C ARG A 74 14.81 2.53 10.65
N ALA A 75 16.10 2.48 10.31
CA ALA A 75 17.05 3.56 10.59
C ALA A 75 16.61 4.84 9.90
N TYR A 76 16.19 4.74 8.63
CA TYR A 76 15.70 5.86 7.85
C TYR A 76 14.47 6.52 8.50
N TRP A 77 13.41 5.77 8.79
CA TRP A 77 12.18 6.36 9.34
C TRP A 77 12.38 6.95 10.73
N THR A 78 13.20 6.30 11.57
CA THR A 78 13.56 6.82 12.89
C THR A 78 14.26 8.18 12.77
N GLU A 79 15.18 8.32 11.81
CA GLU A 79 15.86 9.59 11.56
C GLU A 79 14.93 10.65 10.96
N GLN A 80 14.06 10.28 10.01
CA GLN A 80 13.10 11.23 9.44
C GLN A 80 12.13 11.76 10.50
N TRP A 81 11.62 10.87 11.36
CA TRP A 81 10.68 11.21 12.42
C TRP A 81 11.29 12.01 13.57
N SER A 82 12.61 11.98 13.73
CA SER A 82 13.32 12.86 14.68
C SER A 82 13.36 14.32 14.19
N ARG A 83 13.34 14.51 12.86
CA ARG A 83 13.43 15.82 12.20
C ARG A 83 12.07 16.40 11.83
N THR A 84 11.09 15.54 11.56
CA THR A 84 9.80 15.96 10.99
C THR A 84 8.67 15.10 11.52
N ARG A 85 7.53 15.75 11.81
CA ARG A 85 6.30 15.08 12.20
C ARG A 85 5.24 15.36 11.15
N THR A 86 4.84 14.33 10.41
CA THR A 86 3.80 14.40 9.38
C THR A 86 2.64 13.49 9.79
N HIS A 87 1.43 13.86 9.41
CA HIS A 87 0.23 13.05 9.63
C HIS A 87 -0.62 13.08 8.37
N ASP A 88 -0.82 11.91 7.77
CA ASP A 88 -1.49 11.76 6.48
C ASP A 88 -2.60 10.71 6.55
N GLU A 89 -3.79 11.04 6.02
CA GLU A 89 -4.92 10.11 5.96
C GLU A 89 -5.24 9.73 4.51
N PRO A 90 -5.30 8.43 4.16
CA PRO A 90 -5.72 8.00 2.82
C PRO A 90 -7.17 8.39 2.53
N VAL A 91 -7.38 9.26 1.53
CA VAL A 91 -8.72 9.76 1.17
C VAL A 91 -9.45 8.89 0.13
N ALA A 92 -8.73 8.14 -0.70
CA ALA A 92 -9.28 7.22 -1.69
C ALA A 92 -8.22 6.19 -2.13
N PHE A 93 -8.68 5.02 -2.57
CA PHE A 93 -7.83 3.96 -3.12
C PHE A 93 -8.19 3.78 -4.60
N GLY A 94 -7.22 3.96 -5.49
CA GLY A 94 -7.37 3.68 -6.91
C GLY A 94 -6.83 2.30 -7.25
N GLU A 95 -7.50 1.58 -8.14
CA GLU A 95 -6.93 0.41 -8.80
C GLU A 95 -6.26 0.89 -10.09
N ASP A 96 -4.94 0.97 -10.11
CA ASP A 96 -4.18 1.12 -11.35
C ASP A 96 -4.15 -0.24 -12.03
N ARG A 97 -4.74 -0.32 -13.24
CA ARG A 97 -4.78 -1.55 -14.06
C ARG A 97 -4.09 -1.31 -15.38
#